data_AF-A0AAV5KIH2-F1
#
_entry.id   AF-A0AAV5KIH2-F1
#
_cell.length_a   1.000
_cell.length_b   1.000
_cell.length_c   1.000
_cell.angle_alpha   90.00
_cell.angle_beta   90.00
_cell.angle_gamma   90.00
#
_symmetry.space_group_name_H-M   'P 1'
#
loop_
_entity.id
_entity.type
_entity.pdbx_description
1 polymer ?
#
loop_
_entity_poly.entity_id
_entity_poly.type
_entity_poly.pdbx_seq_one_letter_code
_entity_poly.pdbx_strand_id
1 'polypeptide(L)'
;MEWRDMPQIYKDDMWKIIESKFLIEESRKEQIKSWIMTDVNEKWKSYKNELKSAGFDPLLIVDEMYEKINDPRVDKEQFHVLVEYWRSEKGEKISKRNKENRQKLEEPYCLGTRTFARFFNEKKESHQELNSTFKVE
;
A
#
# COMPACT_ATOMS: atom_id res chain seq x y z
N MET A 1 -14.18 -2.77 5.35
CA MET A 1 -14.09 -4.20 4.95
C MET A 1 -12.63 -4.61 4.82
N GLU A 2 -12.21 -5.65 5.54
CA GLU A 2 -10.88 -6.27 5.39
C GLU A 2 -10.94 -7.39 4.35
N TRP A 3 -9.80 -7.78 3.75
CA TRP A 3 -9.78 -8.84 2.72
C TRP A 3 -10.22 -10.20 3.26
N ARG A 4 -10.01 -10.41 4.56
CA ARG A 4 -10.47 -11.60 5.27
C ARG A 4 -11.99 -11.70 5.26
N ASP A 5 -12.67 -10.56 5.35
CA ASP A 5 -14.13 -10.46 5.37
C ASP A 5 -14.74 -10.50 3.96
N MET A 6 -13.93 -10.43 2.90
CA MET A 6 -14.43 -10.43 1.54
C MET A 6 -15.08 -11.78 1.22
N PRO A 7 -16.35 -11.79 0.74
CA PRO A 7 -17.06 -13.00 0.39
C PRO A 7 -16.27 -13.91 -0.56
N GLN A 8 -16.30 -15.21 -0.29
CA GLN A 8 -15.52 -16.18 -1.05
C GLN A 8 -15.92 -16.22 -2.54
N ILE A 9 -17.20 -15.94 -2.85
CA ILE A 9 -17.72 -15.88 -4.21
C ILE A 9 -16.89 -14.91 -5.07
N TYR A 10 -16.62 -13.69 -4.57
CA TYR A 10 -15.83 -12.70 -5.31
C TYR A 10 -14.38 -13.13 -5.51
N LYS A 11 -13.79 -13.79 -4.50
CA LYS A 11 -12.43 -14.35 -4.58
C LYS A 11 -12.34 -15.45 -5.64
N ASP A 12 -13.35 -16.30 -5.70
CA ASP A 12 -13.41 -17.38 -6.67
C ASP A 12 -13.66 -16.85 -8.09
N ASP A 13 -14.49 -15.83 -8.26
CA ASP A 13 -14.71 -15.20 -9.56
C ASP A 13 -13.45 -14.49 -10.08
N MET A 14 -12.71 -13.79 -9.20
CA MET A 14 -11.38 -13.25 -9.55
C MET A 14 -10.42 -14.36 -9.98
N TRP A 15 -10.41 -15.49 -9.25
CA TRP A 15 -9.57 -16.63 -9.61
C TRP A 15 -9.96 -17.23 -10.97
N LYS A 16 -11.25 -17.42 -11.26
CA LYS A 16 -11.72 -17.92 -12.56
C LYS A 16 -11.28 -17.04 -13.72
N ILE A 17 -11.32 -15.72 -13.55
CA ILE A 17 -10.85 -14.79 -14.59
C ILE A 17 -9.37 -15.01 -14.88
N ILE A 18 -8.55 -15.20 -13.85
CA ILE A 18 -7.11 -15.42 -14.00
C ILE A 18 -6.85 -16.81 -14.61
N GLU A 19 -7.50 -17.84 -14.10
CA GLU A 19 -7.39 -19.21 -14.62
C GLU A 19 -7.79 -19.30 -16.10
N SER A 20 -8.77 -18.50 -16.54
CA SER A 20 -9.16 -18.45 -17.96
C SER A 20 -8.10 -17.84 -18.89
N LYS A 21 -7.17 -17.03 -18.35
CA LYS A 21 -6.16 -16.30 -19.13
C LYS A 21 -4.80 -16.97 -19.17
N PHE A 22 -4.51 -17.86 -18.21
CA PHE A 22 -3.20 -18.46 -18.05
C PHE A 22 -3.32 -19.99 -18.01
N LEU A 23 -2.45 -20.66 -18.76
CA LEU A 23 -2.28 -22.10 -18.60
C LEU A 23 -1.44 -22.34 -17.33
N ILE A 24 -2.07 -22.86 -16.29
CA ILE A 24 -1.44 -23.14 -15.01
C ILE A 24 -1.28 -24.66 -14.86
N GLU A 25 -0.06 -25.10 -14.54
CA GLU A 25 0.21 -26.51 -14.26
C GLU A 25 -0.52 -26.95 -12.97
N GLU A 26 -1.29 -28.03 -13.04
CA GLU A 26 -2.15 -28.47 -11.93
C GLU A 26 -1.33 -28.77 -10.66
N SER A 27 -0.09 -29.27 -10.81
CA SER A 27 0.84 -29.57 -9.71
C SER A 27 1.22 -28.34 -8.86
N ARG A 28 1.18 -27.14 -9.44
CA ARG A 28 1.55 -25.87 -8.78
C ARG A 28 0.37 -24.95 -8.55
N LYS A 29 -0.83 -25.36 -8.97
CA LYS A 29 -2.02 -24.51 -9.02
C LYS A 29 -2.37 -23.89 -7.66
N GLU A 30 -2.32 -24.67 -6.59
CA GLU A 30 -2.65 -24.17 -5.24
C GLU A 30 -1.64 -23.12 -4.75
N GLN A 31 -0.35 -23.35 -4.99
CA GLN A 31 0.73 -22.42 -4.62
C GLN A 31 0.60 -21.11 -5.40
N ILE A 32 0.40 -21.22 -6.71
CA ILE A 32 0.20 -20.08 -7.61
C ILE A 32 -1.08 -19.32 -7.23
N LYS A 33 -2.17 -20.02 -6.93
CA LYS A 33 -3.43 -19.42 -6.46
C LYS A 33 -3.21 -18.62 -5.19
N SER A 34 -2.56 -19.19 -4.18
CA SER A 34 -2.27 -18.49 -2.91
C SER A 34 -1.46 -17.21 -3.13
N TRP A 35 -0.42 -17.29 -3.95
CA TRP A 35 0.42 -16.14 -4.30
C TRP A 35 -0.37 -15.06 -5.05
N ILE A 36 -1.09 -15.44 -6.09
CA ILE A 36 -1.92 -14.51 -6.90
C ILE A 36 -2.99 -13.85 -6.04
N MET A 37 -3.65 -14.58 -5.15
CA MET A 37 -4.67 -14.01 -4.27
C MET A 37 -4.08 -13.02 -3.25
N THR A 38 -2.80 -13.17 -2.90
CA THR A 38 -2.07 -12.18 -2.10
C THR A 38 -1.84 -10.90 -2.90
N ASP A 39 -1.38 -11.01 -4.15
CA ASP A 39 -1.18 -9.88 -5.06
C ASP A 39 -2.50 -9.14 -5.38
N VAL A 40 -3.60 -9.86 -5.58
CA VAL A 40 -4.93 -9.27 -5.78
C VAL A 40 -5.37 -8.47 -4.55
N ASN A 41 -5.14 -8.98 -3.34
CA ASN A 41 -5.41 -8.25 -2.10
C ASN A 41 -4.61 -6.95 -2.01
N GLU A 42 -3.33 -6.98 -2.38
CA GLU A 42 -2.47 -5.80 -2.42
C GLU A 42 -3.00 -4.77 -3.41
N LYS A 43 -3.33 -5.19 -4.65
CA LYS A 43 -3.94 -4.31 -5.65
C LYS A 43 -5.25 -3.69 -5.18
N TRP A 44 -6.11 -4.46 -4.52
CA TRP A 44 -7.36 -3.94 -3.95
C TRP A 44 -7.11 -2.91 -2.83
N LYS A 45 -6.12 -3.13 -1.97
CA LYS A 45 -5.72 -2.15 -0.94
C LYS A 45 -5.17 -0.88 -1.58
N SER A 46 -4.29 -1.00 -2.57
CA SER A 46 -3.72 0.14 -3.30
C SER A 46 -4.82 0.94 -3.99
N TYR A 47 -5.74 0.29 -4.69
CA TYR A 47 -6.86 0.95 -5.35
C TYR A 47 -7.74 1.75 -4.36
N LYS A 48 -8.08 1.17 -3.20
CA LYS A 48 -8.81 1.92 -2.15
C LYS A 48 -8.02 3.13 -1.64
N ASN A 49 -6.70 3.01 -1.54
CA ASN A 49 -5.86 4.13 -1.13
C ASN A 49 -5.84 5.23 -2.19
N GLU A 50 -5.73 4.88 -3.47
CA GLU A 50 -5.83 5.82 -4.59
C GLU A 50 -7.18 6.54 -4.60
N LEU A 51 -8.29 5.81 -4.43
CA LEU A 51 -9.63 6.40 -4.30
C LEU A 51 -9.70 7.40 -3.14
N LYS A 52 -9.13 7.03 -1.98
CA LYS A 52 -9.06 7.93 -0.82
C LYS A 52 -8.25 9.18 -1.15
N SER A 53 -7.10 9.04 -1.78
CA SER A 53 -6.25 10.18 -2.16
C SER A 53 -6.88 11.09 -3.22
N ALA A 54 -7.67 10.54 -4.13
CA ALA A 54 -8.30 11.28 -5.22
C ALA A 54 -9.53 12.09 -4.77
N GLY A 55 -10.35 11.52 -3.88
CA GLY A 55 -11.70 12.07 -3.62
C GLY A 55 -12.08 12.27 -2.16
N PHE A 56 -11.28 11.82 -1.17
CA PHE A 56 -11.68 11.95 0.23
C PHE A 56 -11.47 13.37 0.77
N ASP A 57 -12.58 14.04 1.07
CA ASP A 57 -12.58 15.34 1.73
C ASP A 57 -13.52 15.31 2.95
N PRO A 58 -13.03 15.50 4.18
CA PRO A 58 -13.89 15.50 5.37
C PRO A 58 -15.05 16.49 5.33
N LEU A 59 -14.95 17.58 4.54
CA LEU A 59 -15.93 18.66 4.50
C LEU A 59 -17.06 18.44 3.49
N LEU A 60 -16.90 17.52 2.54
CA LEU A 60 -17.89 17.30 1.48
C LEU A 60 -18.89 16.21 1.86
N ILE A 61 -20.06 16.21 1.22
CA ILE A 61 -20.97 15.07 1.30
C ILE A 61 -20.46 13.91 0.44
N VAL A 62 -20.89 12.68 0.77
CA VAL A 62 -20.37 11.46 0.11
C VAL A 62 -20.68 11.46 -1.39
N ASP A 63 -21.86 11.94 -1.79
CA ASP A 63 -22.25 12.04 -3.19
C ASP A 63 -21.34 12.99 -3.98
N GLU A 64 -21.00 14.15 -3.43
CA GLU A 64 -20.06 15.10 -4.06
C GLU A 64 -18.66 14.49 -4.22
N MET A 65 -18.21 13.68 -3.26
CA MET A 65 -16.93 12.95 -3.40
C MET A 65 -16.98 11.91 -4.51
N TYR A 66 -18.09 11.19 -4.63
CA TYR A 66 -18.28 10.19 -5.67
C TYR A 66 -18.24 10.84 -7.06
N GLU A 67 -18.95 11.96 -7.24
CA GLU A 67 -18.92 12.74 -8.49
C GLU A 67 -17.52 13.27 -8.81
N LYS A 68 -16.70 13.62 -7.80
CA LYS A 68 -15.31 14.05 -8.01
C LYS A 68 -14.40 12.92 -8.50
N ILE A 69 -14.63 11.69 -8.04
CA ILE A 69 -13.83 10.54 -8.47
C ILE A 69 -14.15 10.19 -9.92
N ASN A 70 -15.45 10.20 -10.28
CA ASN A 70 -15.94 9.96 -11.64
C ASN A 70 -15.33 8.70 -12.30
N ASP A 71 -15.12 7.63 -11.53
CA ASP A 71 -14.56 6.36 -12.01
C ASP A 71 -15.71 5.36 -12.21
N PRO A 72 -16.00 4.94 -13.45
CA PRO A 72 -17.13 4.05 -13.75
C PRO A 72 -16.96 2.64 -13.16
N ARG A 73 -15.76 2.29 -12.68
CA ARG A 73 -15.50 1.00 -12.02
C ARG A 73 -15.93 0.99 -10.55
N VAL A 74 -16.20 2.16 -9.97
CA VAL A 74 -16.58 2.30 -8.57
C VAL A 74 -18.09 2.32 -8.44
N ASP A 75 -18.62 1.31 -7.77
CA ASP A 75 -20.01 1.25 -7.37
C ASP A 75 -20.31 2.29 -6.27
N LYS A 76 -21.44 3.00 -6.40
CA LYS A 76 -21.77 4.14 -5.55
C LYS A 76 -22.05 3.71 -4.11
N GLU A 77 -22.81 2.64 -3.93
CA GLU A 77 -23.15 2.08 -2.63
C GLU A 77 -21.90 1.55 -1.92
N GLN A 78 -21.01 0.85 -2.64
CA GLN A 78 -19.74 0.40 -2.09
C GLN A 78 -18.83 1.57 -1.69
N PHE A 79 -18.80 2.65 -2.48
CA PHE A 79 -18.05 3.84 -2.14
C PHE A 79 -18.59 4.51 -0.87
N HIS A 80 -19.91 4.56 -0.71
CA HIS A 80 -20.53 5.11 0.49
C HIS A 80 -20.07 4.39 1.77
N VAL A 81 -20.17 3.05 1.78
CA VAL A 81 -19.71 2.22 2.90
C VAL A 81 -18.21 2.41 3.17
N LEU A 82 -17.42 2.64 2.12
CA LEU A 82 -15.99 2.89 2.24
C LEU A 82 -15.69 4.24 2.90
N VAL A 83 -16.40 5.30 2.51
CA VAL A 83 -16.26 6.65 3.11
C VAL A 83 -16.72 6.65 4.57
N GLU A 84 -17.84 5.99 4.89
CA GLU A 84 -18.28 5.78 6.28
C GLU A 84 -17.20 5.09 7.12
N TYR A 85 -16.57 4.04 6.57
CA TYR A 85 -15.45 3.38 7.25
C TYR A 85 -14.27 4.33 7.47
N TRP A 86 -13.91 5.18 6.50
CA TRP A 86 -12.82 6.14 6.66
C TRP A 86 -13.11 7.21 7.71
N ARG A 87 -14.39 7.60 7.86
CA ARG A 87 -14.86 8.55 8.88
C ARG A 87 -15.08 7.90 10.25
N SER A 88 -15.17 6.58 10.31
CA SER A 88 -15.30 5.86 11.58
C SER A 88 -14.06 6.06 12.48
N GLU A 89 -14.27 5.99 13.79
CA GLU A 89 -13.20 6.11 14.79
C GLU A 89 -12.07 5.09 14.54
N LYS A 90 -12.41 3.85 14.15
CA LYS A 90 -11.44 2.81 13.79
C LYS A 90 -10.59 3.26 12.59
N GLY A 91 -11.24 3.76 11.54
CA GLY A 91 -10.58 4.23 10.32
C GLY A 91 -9.65 5.42 10.59
N GLU A 92 -10.12 6.40 11.35
CA GLU A 92 -9.36 7.58 11.72
C GLU A 92 -8.12 7.25 12.56
N LYS A 93 -8.28 6.42 13.60
CA LYS A 93 -7.16 5.96 14.45
C LYS A 93 -6.06 5.27 13.63
N ILE A 94 -6.45 4.37 12.73
CA ILE A 94 -5.50 3.67 11.85
C ILE A 94 -4.81 4.66 10.92
N SER A 95 -5.56 5.59 10.32
CA SER A 95 -5.02 6.59 9.41
C SER A 95 -4.01 7.51 10.09
N LYS A 96 -4.34 8.00 11.30
CA LYS A 96 -3.45 8.85 12.11
C LYS A 96 -2.15 8.12 12.44
N ARG A 97 -2.24 6.90 12.97
CA ARG A 97 -1.08 6.06 13.29
C ARG A 97 -0.20 5.81 12.06
N ASN A 98 -0.79 5.50 10.91
CA ASN A 98 -0.03 5.25 9.68
C ASN A 98 0.69 6.52 9.20
N LYS A 99 0.07 7.70 9.33
CA LYS A 99 0.68 9.00 9.01
C LYS A 99 1.86 9.30 9.93
N GLU A 100 1.69 9.09 11.24
CA GLU A 100 2.77 9.25 12.23
C GLU A 100 3.93 8.29 11.96
N ASN A 101 3.65 7.01 11.67
CA ASN A 101 4.68 6.03 11.31
C ASN A 101 5.43 6.43 10.04
N ARG A 102 4.71 6.95 9.03
CA ARG A 102 5.33 7.43 7.78
C ARG A 102 6.18 8.68 8.00
N GLN A 103 5.79 9.56 8.92
CA GLN A 103 6.59 10.75 9.29
C GLN A 103 7.89 10.39 10.01
N LYS A 104 7.89 9.31 10.80
CA LYS A 104 9.10 8.79 11.47
C LYS A 104 10.07 8.07 10.52
N LEU A 105 9.68 7.86 9.26
CA LEU A 105 10.56 7.29 8.25
C LEU A 105 11.53 8.38 7.75
N GLU A 106 12.60 8.60 8.50
CA GLU A 106 13.63 9.61 8.20
C GLU A 106 14.46 9.24 6.96
N GLU A 107 14.63 7.95 6.69
CA GLU A 107 15.39 7.43 5.56
C GLU A 107 14.45 6.78 4.53
N PRO A 108 13.91 7.53 3.56
CA PRO A 108 13.43 6.88 2.34
C PRO A 108 14.62 6.13 1.72
N TYR A 109 14.42 4.86 1.32
CA TYR A 109 15.44 4.07 0.65
C TYR A 109 15.83 4.77 -0.67
N CYS A 110 16.82 5.65 -0.60
CA CYS A 110 17.33 6.49 -1.70
C CYS A 110 18.79 6.14 -2.04
N LEU A 111 19.29 4.98 -1.60
CA LEU A 111 20.69 4.61 -1.80
C LEU A 111 20.97 4.04 -3.21
N GLY A 112 19.94 3.82 -4.05
CA GLY A 112 20.13 3.17 -5.35
C GLY A 112 20.89 1.85 -5.18
N THR A 113 21.92 1.60 -5.98
CA THR A 113 22.79 0.40 -5.88
C THR A 113 23.74 0.43 -4.67
N ARG A 114 23.73 1.46 -3.82
CA ARG A 114 24.56 1.50 -2.61
C ARG A 114 23.93 0.64 -1.51
N THR A 115 24.61 -0.42 -1.13
CA THR A 115 24.26 -1.19 0.06
C THR A 115 24.50 -0.37 1.33
N PHE A 116 23.71 -0.60 2.39
CA PHE A 116 23.92 0.00 3.71
C PHE A 116 25.33 -0.28 4.26
N ALA A 117 25.86 -1.49 4.04
CA ALA A 117 27.23 -1.83 4.44
C ALA A 117 28.27 -0.87 3.85
N ARG A 118 28.12 -0.52 2.56
CA ARG A 118 29.00 0.43 1.89
C ARG A 118 28.82 1.86 2.42
N PHE A 119 27.58 2.30 2.62
CA PHE A 119 27.29 3.62 3.20
C PHE A 119 27.91 3.78 4.60
N PHE A 120 27.78 2.76 5.46
CA PHE A 120 28.37 2.78 6.79
C PHE A 120 29.90 2.77 6.75
N ASN A 121 30.52 2.05 5.82
CA ASN A 121 31.96 2.04 5.66
C ASN A 121 32.49 3.41 5.21
N GLU A 122 31.91 3.99 4.16
CA GLU A 122 32.27 5.33 3.66
C GLU A 122 32.09 6.41 4.76
N LYS A 123 31.00 6.35 5.54
CA LYS A 123 30.80 7.22 6.71
C LYS A 123 31.89 7.03 7.76
N LYS A 124 32.23 5.78 8.12
CA LYS A 124 33.31 5.50 9.09
C LYS A 124 34.66 6.04 8.62
N GLU A 125 34.99 5.82 7.34
CA GLU A 125 36.22 6.34 6.71
C GLU A 125 36.27 7.86 6.78
N SER A 126 35.20 8.57 6.37
CA SER A 126 35.14 10.04 6.45
C SER A 126 35.24 10.59 7.88
N HIS A 127 34.62 9.93 8.86
CA HIS A 127 34.75 10.30 10.27
C HIS A 127 36.18 10.06 10.80
N GLN A 128 36.84 9.01 10.34
CA GLN A 128 38.21 8.67 10.73
C GLN A 128 39.24 9.63 10.10
N GLU A 129 39.04 10.02 8.85
CA GLU A 129 39.83 11.04 8.14
C GLU A 129 39.72 12.40 8.83
N LEU A 130 38.50 12.87 9.11
CA LEU A 130 38.28 14.11 9.86
C LEU A 130 38.98 14.09 11.22
N ASN A 131 38.80 13.02 11.99
CA ASN A 131 39.45 12.86 13.30
C ASN A 131 40.98 12.77 13.22
N SER A 132 41.54 12.36 12.07
CA SER A 132 42.98 12.37 11.81
C SER A 132 43.48 13.76 11.46
N THR A 133 42.72 14.54 10.68
CA THR A 133 43.07 15.92 10.30
C THR A 133 43.08 16.86 11.51
N PHE A 134 42.14 16.70 12.46
CA PHE A 134 42.07 17.51 13.68
C PHE A 134 43.08 17.10 14.78
N LYS A 135 43.90 16.07 14.58
CA LYS A 135 44.94 15.63 15.52
C LYS A 135 46.36 16.03 15.10
N VAL A 136 46.50 16.79 14.01
CA VAL A 136 47.79 17.30 13.51
C VAL A 136 47.79 18.83 13.64
N GLU A 137 47.65 19.33 14.87
CA GLU A 137 48.04 20.68 15.31
C GLU A 137 48.55 20.61 16.76
#